data_AF-A0A521B2S0-F1
#
_entry.id   AF-A0A521B2S0-F1
#
_cell.length_a   1.000
_cell.length_b   1.000
_cell.length_c   1.000
_cell.angle_alpha   90.00
_cell.angle_beta   90.00
_cell.angle_gamma   90.00
#
_symmetry.space_group_name_H-M   'P 1'
#
loop_
_entity.id
_entity.type
_entity.pdbx_description
1 polymer ?
#
loop_
_entity_poly.entity_id
_entity_poly.type
_entity_poly.pdbx_seq_one_letter_code
_entity_poly.pdbx_strand_id
1 'polypeptide(L)' 'MNVLILTRLELYEKIWSTPMVVLAKEFNLSDNGLRKICKKHKSSLKYL' A
#
# COMPACT_ATOMS: atom_id res chain seq x y z
N MET A 1 -19.46 2.95 -3.80
CA MET A 1 -18.23 2.55 -3.06
C MET A 1 -17.54 1.48 -3.89
N ASN A 2 -16.36 1.77 -4.45
CA ASN A 2 -15.60 0.79 -5.22
C ASN A 2 -14.66 0.04 -4.28
N VAL A 3 -14.89 -1.25 -4.07
CA VAL A 3 -14.01 -2.08 -3.23
C VAL A 3 -12.89 -2.61 -4.11
N LEU A 4 -11.65 -2.27 -3.77
CA LEU A 4 -10.46 -2.70 -4.51
C LEU A 4 -9.88 -3.93 -3.82
N ILE A 5 -10.02 -5.09 -4.45
CA ILE A 5 -9.53 -6.37 -3.94
C ILE A 5 -8.16 -6.64 -4.58
N LEU A 6 -7.11 -6.67 -3.76
CA LEU A 6 -5.75 -7.00 -4.20
C LEU A 6 -5.26 -8.22 -3.46
N THR A 7 -4.50 -9.07 -4.16
CA THR A 7 -3.75 -10.11 -3.48
C THR A 7 -2.57 -9.49 -2.74
N ARG A 8 -2.04 -10.22 -1.75
CA ARG A 8 -0.86 -9.77 -1.01
C ARG A 8 0.35 -9.52 -1.94
N LEU A 9 0.52 -10.33 -2.98
CA LEU A 9 1.64 -10.21 -3.93
C LEU A 9 1.50 -8.95 -4.79
N GLU A 10 0.31 -8.73 -5.37
CA GLU A 10 -0.03 -7.53 -6.15
C GLU A 10 0.22 -6.25 -5.35
N LEU A 11 -0.16 -6.25 -4.07
CA LEU A 11 0.09 -5.14 -3.17
C LEU A 11 1.60 -4.91 -2.97
N TYR A 12 2.39 -5.97 -2.81
CA TYR A 12 3.84 -5.85 -2.65
C TYR A 12 4.54 -5.36 -3.91
N GLU A 13 4.18 -5.87 -5.09
CA GLU A 13 4.75 -5.41 -6.35
C GLU A 13 4.49 -3.92 -6.59
N LYS A 14 3.27 -3.46 -6.27
CA LYS A 14 2.90 -2.05 -6.33
C LYS A 14 3.71 -1.19 -5.35
N ILE A 15 3.91 -1.65 -4.10
CA ILE A 15 4.70 -0.90 -3.12
C ILE A 15 6.18 -0.82 -3.52
N TRP A 16 6.71 -1.84 -4.20
CA TRP A 16 8.10 -1.85 -4.67
C TRP A 16 8.34 -1.12 -5.99
N SER A 17 7.33 -1.02 -6.85
CA SER A 17 7.46 -0.33 -8.13
C SER A 17 7.08 1.15 -8.07
N THR A 18 6.26 1.54 -7.08
CA THR A 18 5.66 2.87 -7.00
C THR A 18 5.92 3.53 -5.64
N PRO A 19 6.37 4.79 -5.60
CA PRO A 19 6.48 5.54 -4.35
C PRO A 19 5.16 5.61 -3.58
N MET A 20 5.23 5.40 -2.26
CA MET A 20 4.09 5.35 -1.34
C MET A 20 3.11 6.53 -1.48
N VAL A 21 3.62 7.74 -1.73
CA VAL A 21 2.81 8.96 -1.87
C VAL A 21 1.92 8.91 -3.11
N VAL A 22 2.43 8.35 -4.20
CA VAL A 22 1.67 8.17 -5.45
C VAL A 22 0.64 7.07 -5.26
N LEU A 23 1.06 5.94 -4.69
CA LEU A 23 0.20 4.79 -4.43
C LEU A 23 -0.96 5.15 -3.48
N ALA A 24 -0.71 5.98 -2.46
CA ALA A 24 -1.72 6.47 -1.54
C ALA A 24 -2.80 7.27 -2.27
N LYS A 25 -2.43 8.13 -3.22
CA LYS A 25 -3.38 8.89 -4.05
C LYS A 25 -4.25 7.96 -4.91
N GLU A 26 -3.66 6.93 -5.53
CA GLU A 26 -4.42 5.96 -6.31
C GLU A 26 -5.47 5.21 -5.47
N PHE A 27 -5.11 4.87 -4.23
CA PHE A 27 -6.03 4.21 -3.31
C PHE A 27 -7.00 5.17 -2.60
N ASN A 28 -6.97 6.47 -2.91
CA ASN A 28 -7.71 7.50 -2.18
C ASN A 28 -7.45 7.44 -0.66
N LEU A 29 -6.21 7.13 -0.29
CA LEU A 29 -5.71 7.06 1.08
C LEU A 29 -4.70 8.19 1.33
N SER A 30 -4.55 8.57 2.58
CA SER A 30 -3.39 9.35 3.01
C SER A 30 -2.16 8.45 3.11
N ASP A 31 -0.95 9.01 2.96
CA ASP A 31 0.31 8.28 3.12
C ASP A 31 0.34 7.48 4.43
N ASN A 32 -0.13 8.10 5.52
CA ASN A 32 -0.13 7.51 6.84
C ASN A 32 -1.20 6.41 6.97
N GLY A 33 -2.30 6.54 6.23
CA GLY A 33 -3.34 5.52 6.13
C GLY A 33 -2.82 4.27 5.43
N LEU A 34 -2.18 4.44 4.27
CA LEU A 34 -1.52 3.36 3.54
C LEU A 34 -0.43 2.72 4.41
N ARG A 35 0.38 3.51 5.12
CA ARG A 35 1.44 3.01 6.02
C ARG A 35 0.88 2.19 7.17
N LYS A 36 -0.27 2.55 7.74
CA LYS A 36 -0.96 1.74 8.77
C LYS A 36 -1.43 0.39 8.21
N ILE A 37 -1.95 0.37 6.98
CA ILE A 37 -2.38 -0.86 6.30
C ILE A 37 -1.16 -1.76 6.06
N CYS A 38 -0.07 -1.23 5.48
CA CYS A 38 1.17 -1.98 5.27
C CYS A 38 1.74 -2.54 6.58
N LYS A 39 1.72 -1.73 7.66
CA LYS A 39 2.14 -2.18 9.00
C LYS A 39 1.24 -3.29 9.54
N LYS A 40 -0.08 -3.22 9.32
CA LYS A 40 -1.03 -4.26 9.76
C LYS A 40 -0.82 -5.58 9.02
N HIS A 41 -0.47 -5.52 7.74
CA HIS A 41 -0.23 -6.70 6.91
C HIS A 41 1.18 -7.31 7.05
N LYS A 42 2.03 -6.76 7.95
CA LYS A 42 3.40 -7.22 8.33
C LYS A 42 3.97 -8.33 7.43
N SER A 43 4.59 -7.94 6.32
CA SER A 43 5.69 -8.71 5.74
C SER A 43 6.68 -7.74 5.11
N SER A 44 7.68 -7.35 5.90
CA SER A 44 8.94 -6.78 5.42
C SER A 44 8.87 -5.56 4.48
N LEU A 45 8.46 -4.40 5.00
CA LEU A 45 8.87 -3.12 4.44
C LEU A 45 9.69 -2.39 5.49
N LYS A 46 10.94 -2.84 5.63
CA LYS A 46 11.93 -2.28 6.56
C LYS A 46 12.51 -0.93 6.07
N TYR A 47 12.04 -0.44 4.92
CA TYR A 47 12.57 0.75 4.23
C TYR A 47 11.49 1.79 3.90
N LEU A 48 10.39 1.81 4.66
CA LEU A 48 9.33 2.81 4.55
C LEU A 48 9.28 3.75 5.74
#